data_AF-A0A0R1WV49-F1
#
_entry.id   AF-A0A0R1WV49-F1
#
_cell.length_a   1.000
_cell.length_b   1.000
_cell.length_c   1.000
_cell.angle_alpha   90.00
_cell.angle_beta   90.00
_cell.angle_gamma   90.00
#
_symmetry.space_group_name_H-M   'P 1'
#
loop_
_entity.id
_entity.type
_entity.pdbx_description
1 polymer ?
#
loop_
_entity_poly.entity_id
_entity_poly.type
_entity_poly.pdbx_seq_one_letter_code
_entity_poly.pdbx_strand_id
1 'polypeptide(L)'
;MLEETLNKLKTKYPEVDYRVLRFSNTDLNFTMSMFKNKVSVLINGVWYKGVSYTELTHSWVNDEAILTLIVDIETFRTSSTIARQLISQYEIDIPNPTPLPSMEY
;
A
#
# COMPACT_ATOMS: atom_id res chain seq x y z
N MET A 1 -3.08 9.13 -9.18
CA MET A 1 -2.11 9.43 -8.11
C MET A 1 -1.47 8.16 -7.56
N LEU A 2 -2.24 7.19 -7.07
CA LEU A 2 -1.72 5.90 -6.59
C LEU A 2 -0.86 5.15 -7.63
N GLU A 3 -1.36 4.97 -8.86
CA GLU A 3 -0.64 4.31 -9.95
C GLU A 3 0.67 5.02 -10.29
N GLU A 4 0.64 6.35 -10.39
CA GLU A 4 1.84 7.17 -10.64
C GLU A 4 2.88 7.01 -9.53
N THR A 5 2.46 6.98 -8.26
CA THR A 5 3.35 6.74 -7.12
C THR A 5 3.93 5.32 -7.18
N LEU A 6 3.12 4.31 -7.49
CA LEU A 6 3.60 2.93 -7.64
C LEU A 6 4.64 2.82 -8.76
N ASN A 7 4.37 3.44 -9.91
CA ASN A 7 5.30 3.46 -11.04
C ASN A 7 6.61 4.18 -10.69
N LYS A 8 6.54 5.33 -10.01
CA LYS A 8 7.74 6.03 -9.51
C LYS A 8 8.57 5.17 -8.57
N LEU A 9 7.93 4.41 -7.67
CA LEU A 9 8.61 3.49 -6.77
C LEU A 9 9.26 2.32 -7.52
N LYS A 10 8.53 1.65 -8.41
CA LYS A 10 9.04 0.54 -9.24
C LYS A 10 10.18 0.98 -10.16
N THR A 11 10.13 2.19 -10.72
CA THR A 11 11.23 2.73 -11.53
C THR A 11 12.46 3.07 -10.68
N LYS A 12 12.26 3.57 -9.46
CA LYS A 12 13.36 3.99 -8.58
C LYS A 12 14.06 2.82 -7.89
N TYR A 13 13.31 1.77 -7.54
CA TYR A 13 13.78 0.57 -6.85
C TYR A 13 13.17 -0.68 -7.52
N PRO A 14 13.64 -1.04 -8.72
CA PRO A 14 13.07 -2.14 -9.52
C PRO A 14 13.24 -3.53 -8.89
N GLU A 15 14.18 -3.68 -7.96
CA GLU A 15 14.41 -4.92 -7.22
C GLU A 15 13.39 -5.18 -6.11
N VAL A 16 12.62 -4.16 -5.72
CA VAL A 16 11.64 -4.28 -4.63
C VAL A 16 10.30 -4.70 -5.18
N ASP A 17 9.75 -5.78 -4.63
CA ASP A 17 8.45 -6.31 -5.04
C ASP A 17 7.31 -5.51 -4.39
N TYR A 18 6.97 -4.38 -5.00
CA TYR A 18 5.90 -3.51 -4.50
C TYR A 18 4.51 -4.06 -4.82
N ARG A 19 3.65 -4.10 -3.79
CA ARG A 19 2.22 -4.41 -3.89
C ARG A 19 1.36 -3.35 -3.25
N VAL A 20 0.10 -3.31 -3.66
CA VAL A 20 -0.88 -2.38 -3.13
C VAL A 20 -1.87 -3.14 -2.26
N LEU A 21 -2.01 -2.71 -1.02
CA LEU A 21 -3.02 -3.22 -0.10
C LEU A 21 -4.10 -2.15 0.09
N ARG A 22 -5.36 -2.52 -0.12
CA ARG A 22 -6.51 -1.62 0.07
C ARG A 22 -7.48 -2.21 1.08
N PHE A 23 -7.63 -1.54 2.20
CA PHE A 23 -8.53 -1.89 3.29
C PHE A 23 -9.74 -0.97 3.20
N SER A 24 -10.93 -1.51 2.94
CA SER A 24 -12.18 -0.75 2.83
C SER A 24 -13.18 -1.27 3.84
N ASN A 25 -13.67 -0.39 4.72
CA ASN A 25 -14.70 -0.71 5.73
C ASN A 25 -14.43 -2.02 6.50
N THR A 26 -13.18 -2.21 6.91
CA THR A 26 -12.75 -3.40 7.64
C THR A 26 -12.88 -3.20 9.15
N ASP A 27 -13.11 -4.28 9.90
CA ASP A 27 -13.07 -4.27 11.38
C ASP A 27 -11.64 -4.16 11.96
N LEU A 28 -10.64 -3.88 11.12
CA LEU A 28 -9.26 -3.71 11.54
C LEU A 28 -9.04 -2.31 12.12
N ASN A 29 -8.28 -2.26 13.21
CA ASN A 29 -7.86 -1.01 13.83
C ASN A 29 -6.55 -0.53 13.20
N PHE A 30 -6.54 0.67 12.64
CA PHE A 30 -5.34 1.28 12.07
C PHE A 30 -4.81 2.38 12.96
N THR A 31 -3.49 2.41 13.17
CA THR A 31 -2.80 3.54 13.78
C THR A 31 -1.66 3.96 12.87
N MET A 32 -1.65 5.22 12.47
CA MET A 32 -0.55 5.81 11.73
C MET A 32 0.17 6.81 12.62
N SER A 33 1.48 6.68 12.74
CA SER A 33 2.32 7.64 13.44
C SER A 33 3.33 8.22 12.46
N MET A 34 3.37 9.54 12.37
CA MET A 34 4.27 10.24 11.47
C MET A 34 5.36 10.95 12.27
N PHE A 35 6.60 10.79 11.83
CA PHE A 35 7.73 11.54 12.34
C PHE A 35 8.59 12.02 11.18
N LYS A 36 8.59 13.34 10.93
CA LYS A 36 9.19 13.96 9.75
C LYS A 36 8.63 13.32 8.47
N ASN A 37 9.51 12.80 7.61
CA ASN A 37 9.16 12.12 6.37
C ASN A 37 9.00 10.58 6.54
N LYS A 38 8.90 10.09 7.78
CA LYS A 38 8.69 8.67 8.08
C LYS A 38 7.27 8.45 8.59
N VAL A 39 6.64 7.38 8.11
CA VAL A 39 5.33 6.92 8.58
C VAL A 39 5.50 5.51 9.15
N SER A 40 4.93 5.27 10.32
CA SER A 40 4.77 3.95 10.91
C SER A 40 3.29 3.59 10.85
N VAL A 41 2.98 2.37 10.42
CA VAL A 41 1.62 1.84 10.37
C VAL A 41 1.52 0.69 11.34
N LEU A 42 0.50 0.73 12.19
CA LEU A 42 0.09 -0.39 13.00
C LEU A 42 -1.30 -0.86 12.55
N ILE A 43 -1.47 -2.17 12.46
CA ILE A 43 -2.75 -2.82 12.16
C ILE A 43 -3.05 -3.75 13.33
N ASN A 44 -4.18 -3.56 14.01
CA ASN A 44 -4.54 -4.23 15.26
C ASN A 44 -3.42 -4.18 16.32
N GLY A 45 -2.76 -3.02 16.44
CA GLY A 45 -1.68 -2.80 17.40
C GLY A 45 -0.33 -3.43 17.03
N VAL A 46 -0.23 -4.13 15.89
CA VAL A 46 1.02 -4.72 15.40
C VAL A 46 1.68 -3.78 14.41
N TRP A 47 2.97 -3.50 14.58
CA TRP A 47 3.75 -2.63 13.68
C TRP A 47 4.14 -3.34 12.38
N TYR A 48 3.89 -2.70 11.24
CA TYR A 48 4.20 -3.21 9.91
C TYR A 48 5.34 -2.44 9.24
N LYS A 49 6.34 -3.20 8.77
CA LYS A 49 7.51 -2.71 8.02
C LYS A 49 7.23 -2.72 6.52
N GLY A 50 8.10 -2.08 5.74
CA GLY A 50 8.04 -2.10 4.27
C GLY A 50 6.98 -1.19 3.67
N VAL A 51 6.26 -0.42 4.49
CA VAL A 51 5.27 0.56 4.00
C VAL A 51 5.98 1.75 3.36
N SER A 52 5.73 1.95 2.06
CA SER A 52 6.38 2.99 1.23
C SER A 52 5.44 4.14 0.88
N TYR A 53 4.13 3.90 1.00
CA TYR A 53 3.09 4.90 0.76
C TYR A 53 1.87 4.60 1.64
N THR A 54 1.19 5.65 2.07
CA THR A 54 -0.04 5.58 2.86
C THR A 54 -1.01 6.65 2.36
N GLU A 55 -2.25 6.26 2.10
CA GLU A 55 -3.36 7.17 1.80
C GLU A 55 -4.58 6.74 2.61
N LEU A 56 -5.19 7.69 3.32
CA LEU A 56 -6.41 7.45 4.09
C LEU A 56 -7.51 8.36 3.54
N THR A 57 -8.59 7.73 3.07
CA THR A 57 -9.82 8.41 2.64
C THR A 57 -10.91 8.07 3.64
N HIS A 58 -11.60 9.10 4.13
CA HIS A 58 -12.64 8.93 5.14
C HIS A 58 -13.84 9.84 4.84
N SER A 59 -15.06 9.30 4.91
CA SER A 59 -16.31 10.02 4.71
C SER A 59 -17.38 9.57 5.71
N TRP A 60 -17.82 10.50 6.57
CA TRP A 60 -18.97 10.27 7.45
C TRP A 60 -20.30 10.21 6.70
N VAL A 61 -20.38 10.85 5.53
CA VAL A 61 -21.62 10.90 4.74
C VAL A 61 -21.85 9.57 4.02
N ASN A 62 -20.78 8.94 3.55
CA ASN A 62 -20.83 7.70 2.78
C ASN A 62 -20.54 6.45 3.62
N ASP A 63 -20.32 6.61 4.94
CA ASP A 63 -19.88 5.55 5.84
C ASP A 63 -18.69 4.75 5.27
N GLU A 64 -17.67 5.49 4.84
CA GLU A 64 -16.53 4.94 4.11
C GLU A 64 -15.21 5.31 4.78
N ALA A 65 -14.43 4.28 5.10
CA ALA A 65 -13.04 4.41 5.53
C ALA A 65 -12.17 3.47 4.68
N ILE A 66 -11.30 4.07 3.86
CA ILE A 66 -10.37 3.36 2.99
C ILE A 66 -8.94 3.73 3.37
N LEU A 67 -8.15 2.73 3.76
CA LEU A 67 -6.71 2.84 3.87
C LEU A 67 -6.07 2.14 2.68
N THR A 68 -5.22 2.86 1.95
CA THR A 68 -4.40 2.31 0.86
C THR A 68 -2.93 2.38 1.24
N LEU A 69 -2.24 1.25 1.10
CA LEU A 69 -0.79 1.14 1.33
C LEU A 69 -0.10 0.67 0.05
N ILE A 70 1.08 1.23 -0.24
CA ILE A 70 2.06 0.54 -1.11
C ILE A 70 3.11 -0.07 -0.19
N VAL A 71 3.34 -1.36 -0.32
CA VAL A 71 4.24 -2.13 0.55
C VAL A 71 5.28 -2.87 -0.28
N ASP A 72 6.52 -2.89 0.21
CA ASP A 72 7.47 -3.95 -0.10
C ASP A 72 6.94 -5.23 0.53
N ILE A 73 6.47 -6.16 -0.32
CA ILE A 73 5.77 -7.34 0.16
C ILE A 73 6.66 -8.27 0.98
N GLU A 74 7.94 -8.38 0.63
CA GLU A 74 8.88 -9.28 1.30
C GLU A 74 9.18 -8.76 2.70
N THR A 75 9.47 -7.47 2.85
CA THR A 75 9.63 -6.84 4.16
C THR A 75 8.33 -6.88 4.97
N PHE A 76 7.18 -6.60 4.35
CA PHE A 76 5.88 -6.57 5.01
C PHE A 76 5.52 -7.93 5.63
N ARG A 77 5.75 -9.03 4.90
CA ARG A 77 5.51 -10.41 5.35
C ARG A 77 6.26 -10.78 6.63
N THR A 78 7.40 -10.15 6.91
CA THR A 78 8.18 -10.40 8.13
C THR A 78 7.62 -9.72 9.38
N SER A 79 6.65 -8.82 9.23
CA SER A 79 6.15 -8.00 10.35
C SER A 79 5.32 -8.80 11.35
N SER A 80 4.56 -9.80 10.87
CA SER A 80 3.71 -10.63 11.72
C SER A 80 3.29 -11.93 11.04
N THR A 81 2.83 -12.91 11.82
CA THR A 81 2.27 -14.17 11.31
C THR A 81 1.01 -13.94 10.46
N ILE A 82 0.23 -12.90 10.76
CA ILE A 82 -1.00 -12.56 10.04
C ILE A 82 -0.75 -11.71 8.80
N ALA A 83 0.49 -11.23 8.56
CA ALA A 83 0.81 -10.40 7.39
C ALA A 83 0.45 -11.07 6.06
N ARG A 84 0.63 -12.39 5.96
CA ARG A 84 0.24 -13.17 4.76
C ARG A 84 -1.27 -13.17 4.53
N GLN A 85 -2.07 -13.20 5.60
CA GLN A 85 -3.53 -13.13 5.51
C GLN A 85 -3.97 -11.75 5.01
N LEU A 86 -3.35 -10.69 5.55
CA LEU A 86 -3.65 -9.32 5.10
C LEU A 86 -3.32 -9.12 3.62
N ILE A 87 -2.17 -9.64 3.15
CA ILE A 87 -1.83 -9.60 1.73
C ILE A 87 -2.90 -10.33 0.91
N SER A 88 -3.19 -11.59 1.26
CA SER A 88 -4.14 -12.40 0.49
C SER A 88 -5.55 -11.83 0.42
N GLN A 89 -5.98 -11.06 1.42
CA GLN A 89 -7.33 -10.51 1.49
C GLN A 89 -7.46 -9.12 0.90
N TYR A 90 -6.40 -8.31 0.97
CA TYR A 90 -6.48 -6.88 0.68
C TYR A 90 -5.55 -6.44 -0.46
N GLU A 91 -4.75 -7.34 -1.02
CA GLU A 91 -3.98 -7.07 -2.24
C GLU A 91 -4.92 -6.76 -3.40
N ILE A 92 -4.64 -5.66 -4.10
CA ILE A 92 -5.33 -5.29 -5.32
C ILE A 92 -4.35 -5.22 -6.48
N ASP A 93 -4.79 -5.72 -7.63
CA ASP A 93 -4.07 -5.54 -8.87
C ASP A 93 -4.33 -4.13 -9.39
N ILE A 94 -3.27 -3.33 -9.49
CA ILE A 94 -3.30 -2.12 -10.30
C ILE A 94 -2.78 -2.53 -11.68
N PRO A 95 -3.58 -2.41 -12.76
CA PRO A 95 -3.10 -2.72 -14.09
C PRO A 95 -1.86 -1.87 -14.37
N ASN A 96 -0.77 -2.51 -14.83
CA ASN A 96 0.36 -1.75 -15.33
C ASN A 96 -0.13 -0.90 -16.51
N PRO A 97 0.25 0.39 -16.59
CA PRO A 97 -0.08 1.19 -17.76
C PRO A 97 0.51 0.48 -18.97
N THR A 98 -0.32 0.27 -19.99
CA THR A 98 0.12 -0.23 -21.29
C THR A 98 1.28 0.66 -21.75
N PRO A 99 2.47 0.12 -22.03
CA PRO A 99 3.56 0.94 -22.55
C PRO A 99 3.05 1.65 -23.80
N LEU A 100 3.15 2.98 -23.82
CA LEU A 100 2.81 3.76 -25.00
C LEU A 100 3.62 3.19 -26.17
N PRO A 101 2.99 2.90 -27.33
CA PRO A 101 3.74 2.43 -28.48
C PRO A 101 4.83 3.45 -28.77
N SER A 102 6.07 2.99 -28.84
CA SER A 102 7.19 3.79 -29.31
C SER A 102 6.81 4.32 -30.68
N MET A 103 6.62 5.63 -30.80
CA MET A 103 6.52 6.27 -32.11
C MET A 103 7.87 6.05 -32.79
N GLU A 104 7.91 5.12 -33.74
CA GLU A 104 9.01 5.05 -34.70
C GLU A 104 8.99 6.38 -35.48
N TYR A 105 10.09 7.13 -35.37
CA TYR A 105 10.33 8.36 -36.11
C TYR A 105 10.61 8.06 -37.59
#